data_AF-Q0CYS8-F1
#
_entry.id   AF-Q0CYS8-F1
#
_cell.length_a   1.000
_cell.length_b   1.000
_cell.length_c   1.000
_cell.angle_alpha   90.00
_cell.angle_beta   90.00
_cell.angle_gamma   90.00
#
_symmetry.space_group_name_H-M   'P 1'
#
loop_
_entity.id
_entity.type
_entity.pdbx_description
1 polymer ?
#
loop_
_entity_poly.entity_id
_entity_poly.type
_entity_poly.pdbx_seq_one_letter_code
_entity_poly.pdbx_strand_id
1 'polypeptide(L)'
;MALFGSSSSSNAQASSPAEVKNAIIRQLQQEAAMANARNLIGKVNEHCFDACVPAPGSSMSSKEETCLSQCMEKYISFWNAASRTYIARIAKESKKAGAQDTVAMNSLATGSSDAGSL
;
A
#
# COMPACT_ATOMS: atom_id res chain seq x y z
N MET A 1 0.14 62.28 7.72
CA MET A 1 0.25 62.62 6.29
C MET A 1 0.79 61.39 5.56
N ALA A 2 0.21 61.09 4.39
CA ALA A 2 0.17 59.82 3.66
C ALA A 2 1.52 59.11 3.41
N LEU A 3 1.48 57.81 3.05
CA LEU A 3 1.73 57.35 1.68
C LEU A 3 1.56 55.82 1.53
N PHE A 4 0.81 55.47 0.49
CA PHE A 4 0.42 54.16 -0.04
C PHE A 4 1.58 53.29 -0.56
N GLY A 5 1.38 51.96 -0.57
CA GLY A 5 1.68 51.15 -1.77
C GLY A 5 2.72 50.03 -1.63
N SER A 6 2.26 48.78 -1.51
CA SER A 6 2.60 47.68 -2.43
C SER A 6 1.77 46.45 -2.10
N SER A 7 0.65 46.31 -2.81
CA SER A 7 -0.10 45.07 -2.96
C SER A 7 0.74 44.07 -3.75
N SER A 8 1.56 43.29 -3.05
CA SER A 8 1.91 41.96 -3.54
C SER A 8 0.70 41.09 -3.23
N SER A 9 -0.15 40.90 -4.24
CA SER A 9 -1.27 39.98 -4.24
C SER A 9 -0.79 38.59 -3.85
N SER A 10 -0.74 38.35 -2.54
CA SER A 10 -0.79 37.01 -1.99
C SER A 10 -2.21 36.57 -2.24
N ASN A 11 -2.45 36.02 -3.43
CA ASN A 11 -3.55 35.09 -3.64
C ASN A 11 -3.35 33.99 -2.60
N ALA A 12 -3.96 34.18 -1.44
CA ALA A 12 -4.42 33.08 -0.62
C ALA A 12 -5.43 32.35 -1.50
N GLN A 13 -4.90 31.47 -2.36
CA GLN A 13 -5.66 30.54 -3.15
C GLN A 13 -6.44 29.72 -2.13
N ALA A 14 -7.70 30.07 -1.90
CA ALA A 14 -8.60 29.28 -1.09
C ALA A 14 -8.72 27.93 -1.79
N SER A 15 -7.92 26.96 -1.35
CA SER A 15 -8.03 25.58 -1.80
C SER A 15 -9.49 25.20 -1.60
N SER A 16 -10.17 24.84 -2.68
CA SER A 16 -11.58 24.49 -2.58
C SER A 16 -11.73 23.35 -1.56
N PRO A 17 -12.83 23.28 -0.77
CA PRO A 17 -13.05 22.16 0.14
C PRO A 17 -12.90 20.79 -0.53
N ALA A 18 -13.16 20.72 -1.84
CA ALA A 18 -12.93 19.55 -2.68
C ALA A 18 -11.44 19.21 -2.87
N GLU A 19 -10.57 20.20 -3.10
CA GLU A 19 -9.11 19.98 -3.19
C GLU A 19 -8.52 19.51 -1.87
N VAL A 20 -8.92 20.12 -0.75
CA VAL A 20 -8.45 19.70 0.59
C VAL A 20 -8.89 18.26 0.87
N LYS A 21 -10.15 17.92 0.58
CA LYS A 21 -10.66 16.54 0.71
C LYS A 21 -9.86 15.55 -0.15
N ASN A 22 -9.57 15.89 -1.41
CA ASN A 22 -8.80 15.03 -2.29
C ASN A 22 -7.36 14.84 -1.80
N ALA A 23 -6.72 15.89 -1.29
CA ALA A 23 -5.38 15.79 -0.71
C ALA A 23 -5.35 14.85 0.50
N ILE A 24 -6.33 14.96 1.41
CA ILE A 24 -6.47 14.08 2.58
C ILE A 24 -6.71 12.63 2.15
N ILE A 25 -7.60 12.38 1.19
CA ILE A 25 -7.87 11.01 0.70
C ILE A 25 -6.59 10.38 0.14
N ARG A 26 -5.80 11.13 -0.63
CA ARG A 26 -4.53 10.62 -1.17
C ARG A 26 -3.54 10.27 -0.06
N GLN A 27 -3.41 11.13 0.94
CA GLN A 27 -2.55 10.86 2.09
C GLN A 27 -2.99 9.58 2.82
N LEU A 28 -4.29 9.45 3.11
CA LEU A 28 -4.83 8.27 3.77
C LEU A 28 -4.60 6.98 2.96
N GLN A 29 -4.73 7.04 1.63
CA GLN A 29 -4.45 5.90 0.75
C GLN A 29 -2.97 5.51 0.80
N GLN A 30 -2.05 6.47 0.79
CA GLN A 30 -0.62 6.20 0.89
C GLN A 30 -0.26 5.57 2.23
N GLU A 31 -0.81 6.07 3.34
CA GLU A 31 -0.61 5.51 4.67
C GLU A 31 -1.14 4.08 4.77
N ALA A 32 -2.33 3.82 4.22
CA ALA A 32 -2.92 2.49 4.18
C ALA A 32 -2.07 1.50 3.35
N ALA A 33 -1.56 1.94 2.19
CA ALA A 33 -0.68 1.13 1.36
C ALA A 33 0.63 0.78 2.09
N MET A 34 1.26 1.74 2.76
CA MET A 34 2.47 1.48 3.56
C MET A 34 2.22 0.52 4.72
N ALA A 35 1.08 0.67 5.42
CA ALA A 35 0.72 -0.24 6.50
C ALA A 35 0.48 -1.67 5.97
N ASN A 36 -0.16 -1.81 4.81
CA ASN A 36 -0.39 -3.10 4.17
C ASN A 36 0.94 -3.77 3.76
N ALA A 37 1.85 -3.02 3.15
CA ALA A 37 3.17 -3.52 2.76
C ALA A 37 3.99 -3.99 3.96
N ARG A 38 3.98 -3.24 5.08
CA ARG A 38 4.63 -3.64 6.33
C ARG A 38 4.07 -4.95 6.87
N ASN A 39 2.75 -5.10 6.87
CA ASN A 39 2.09 -6.34 7.29
C ASN A 39 2.45 -7.53 6.38
N LEU A 40 2.48 -7.31 5.06
CA LEU A 40 2.90 -8.33 4.11
C LEU A 40 4.33 -8.79 4.38
N ILE A 41 5.27 -7.86 4.54
CA ILE A 41 6.68 -8.18 4.86
C ILE A 41 6.78 -8.96 6.17
N GLY A 42 6.03 -8.54 7.21
CA GLY A 42 5.98 -9.29 8.47
C GLY A 42 5.54 -10.74 8.26
N LYS A 43 4.50 -10.96 7.45
CA LYS A 43 4.02 -12.31 7.14
C LYS A 43 4.99 -13.12 6.29
N VAL A 44 5.65 -12.49 5.32
CA VAL A 44 6.71 -13.13 4.51
C VAL A 44 7.85 -13.58 5.43
N ASN A 45 8.29 -12.73 6.35
CA ASN A 45 9.36 -13.04 7.28
C ASN A 45 9.00 -14.24 8.17
N GLU A 46 7.83 -14.23 8.79
CA GLU A 46 7.33 -15.34 9.62
C GLU A 46 7.27 -16.64 8.80
N HIS A 47 6.55 -16.64 7.67
CA HIS A 47 6.33 -17.84 6.88
C HIS A 47 7.60 -18.40 6.25
N CYS A 48 8.46 -17.54 5.70
CA CYS A 48 9.68 -18.01 5.03
C CYS A 48 10.75 -18.42 6.03
N PHE A 49 10.82 -17.80 7.21
CA PHE A 49 11.71 -18.27 8.26
C PHE A 49 11.33 -19.68 8.73
N ASP A 50 10.06 -19.88 9.09
CA ASP A 50 9.56 -21.18 9.55
C ASP A 50 9.74 -22.29 8.50
N ALA A 51 9.57 -21.96 7.22
CA ALA A 51 9.70 -22.93 6.13
C ALA A 51 11.15 -23.24 5.75
N CYS A 52 12.06 -22.27 5.84
CA CYS A 52 13.40 -22.38 5.26
C CYS A 52 14.53 -22.50 6.27
N VAL A 53 14.33 -22.20 7.55
CA VAL A 53 15.41 -22.17 8.57
C VAL A 53 15.15 -23.23 9.66
N PRO A 54 15.49 -24.51 9.41
CA PRO A 54 15.21 -25.60 10.36
C PRO A 54 16.14 -25.59 11.59
N ALA A 55 17.31 -24.97 11.48
CA ALA A 55 18.30 -24.90 12.55
C ALA A 55 18.92 -23.50 12.59
N PRO A 56 18.32 -22.54 13.34
CA PRO A 56 18.83 -21.18 13.39
C PRO A 56 20.24 -21.13 14.01
N GLY A 57 21.12 -20.36 13.38
CA GLY A 57 22.51 -20.18 13.80
C GLY A 57 23.03 -18.79 13.48
N SER A 58 24.32 -18.55 13.71
CA SER A 58 24.98 -17.25 13.45
C SER A 58 25.23 -16.97 11.96
N SER A 59 24.98 -17.93 11.08
CA SER A 59 25.17 -17.84 9.64
C SER A 59 24.10 -18.64 8.92
N MET A 60 23.69 -18.18 7.74
CA MET A 60 22.83 -18.98 6.85
C MET A 60 23.68 -19.87 5.95
N SER A 61 23.20 -21.08 5.73
CA SER A 61 23.75 -21.95 4.68
C SER A 61 23.23 -21.52 3.30
N SER A 62 23.97 -21.84 2.24
CA SER A 62 23.54 -21.52 0.86
C SER A 62 22.19 -22.15 0.48
N LYS A 63 21.82 -23.26 1.13
CA LYS A 63 20.50 -23.90 0.95
C LYS A 63 19.38 -23.06 1.56
N GLU A 64 19.59 -22.52 2.76
CA GLU A 64 18.61 -21.65 3.42
C GLU A 64 18.46 -20.34 2.67
N GLU A 65 19.56 -19.72 2.19
CA GLU A 65 19.52 -18.52 1.36
C GLU A 65 18.74 -18.73 0.06
N THR A 66 18.98 -19.85 -0.61
CA THR A 66 18.26 -20.24 -1.84
C THR A 66 16.77 -20.47 -1.55
N CYS A 67 16.45 -21.17 -0.46
CA CYS A 67 15.07 -21.40 -0.03
C CYS A 67 14.36 -20.08 0.25
N LEU A 68 14.98 -19.16 1.01
CA LEU A 68 14.39 -17.88 1.38
C LEU A 68 14.07 -17.05 0.13
N SER A 69 15.01 -16.98 -0.80
CA SER A 69 14.84 -16.26 -2.08
C SER A 69 13.62 -16.79 -2.86
N GLN A 70 13.51 -18.11 -3.00
CA GLN A 70 12.38 -18.73 -3.68
C GLN A 70 11.07 -18.59 -2.90
N CYS A 71 11.12 -18.68 -1.57
CA CYS A 71 9.95 -18.55 -0.72
C CYS A 71 9.33 -17.15 -0.85
N MET A 72 10.15 -16.10 -0.76
CA MET A 72 9.69 -14.71 -0.89
C MET A 72 9.05 -14.46 -2.26
N GLU A 73 9.70 -14.89 -3.36
CA GLU A 73 9.16 -14.76 -4.71
C GLU A 73 7.80 -15.47 -4.87
N LYS A 74 7.72 -16.72 -4.42
CA LYS A 74 6.49 -17.51 -4.49
C LYS A 74 5.39 -16.93 -3.62
N TYR A 75 5.71 -16.49 -2.41
CA TYR A 75 4.75 -15.93 -1.46
C TYR A 75 4.13 -14.64 -2.01
N ILE A 76 4.98 -13.73 -2.53
CA ILE A 76 4.51 -12.47 -3.13
C ILE A 76 3.68 -12.74 -4.39
N SER A 77 4.11 -13.68 -5.24
CA SER A 77 3.35 -14.09 -6.42
C SER A 77 1.96 -14.62 -6.05
N PHE A 78 1.89 -15.50 -5.05
CA PHE A 78 0.66 -16.02 -4.49
C PHE A 78 -0.22 -14.89 -3.93
N TRP A 79 0.34 -14.03 -3.07
CA TRP A 79 -0.39 -12.93 -2.45
C TRP A 79 -0.99 -11.99 -3.50
N ASN A 80 -0.24 -11.66 -4.54
CA ASN A 80 -0.71 -10.85 -5.66
C ASN A 80 -1.90 -11.50 -6.39
N ALA A 81 -1.84 -12.80 -6.67
CA ALA A 81 -2.92 -13.54 -7.31
C ALA A 81 -4.17 -13.62 -6.42
N ALA A 82 -3.98 -13.91 -5.13
CA ALA A 82 -5.06 -13.97 -4.15
C ALA A 82 -5.72 -12.61 -3.95
N SER A 83 -4.92 -11.56 -3.79
CA SER A 83 -5.37 -10.17 -3.60
C SER A 83 -6.25 -9.72 -4.76
N ARG A 84 -5.78 -9.85 -6.02
CA ARG A 84 -6.56 -9.50 -7.22
C ARG A 84 -7.90 -10.21 -7.27
N THR A 85 -7.90 -11.53 -7.03
CA THR A 85 -9.12 -12.35 -7.02
C THR A 85 -10.10 -11.88 -5.94
N TYR A 86 -9.59 -11.63 -4.74
CA TYR A 86 -10.38 -11.17 -3.61
C TYR A 86 -11.03 -9.81 -3.87
N ILE A 87 -10.27 -8.83 -4.35
CA ILE A 87 -10.79 -7.49 -4.68
C ILE A 87 -11.84 -7.58 -5.77
N ALA A 88 -11.60 -8.35 -6.83
CA ALA A 88 -12.56 -8.54 -7.91
C ALA A 88 -13.88 -9.14 -7.39
N ARG A 89 -13.80 -10.09 -6.46
CA ARG A 89 -14.97 -10.68 -5.81
C ARG A 89 -15.72 -9.66 -4.95
N ILE A 90 -15.00 -8.94 -4.10
CA ILE A 90 -15.59 -7.95 -3.19
C ILE A 90 -16.23 -6.79 -3.96
N ALA A 91 -15.63 -6.33 -5.06
CA ALA A 91 -16.21 -5.31 -5.94
C ALA A 91 -17.50 -5.78 -6.64
N LYS A 92 -17.61 -7.08 -6.95
CA LYS A 92 -18.83 -7.67 -7.50
C LYS A 92 -19.93 -7.77 -6.45
N GLU A 93 -19.59 -8.21 -5.24
CA GLU A 93 -20.54 -8.34 -4.13
C GLU A 93 -21.02 -6.97 -3.61
N SER A 94 -20.16 -5.95 -3.57
CA SER A 94 -20.55 -4.59 -3.14
C SER A 94 -21.55 -3.92 -4.08
N LYS A 95 -21.38 -4.09 -5.40
CA LYS A 95 -22.35 -3.65 -6.41
C LYS A 95 -23.70 -4.34 -6.25
N LYS A 96 -23.70 -5.63 -5.88
CA LYS A 96 -24.92 -6.41 -5.64
C LYS A 96 -25.61 -5.99 -4.34
N ALA A 97 -24.85 -5.58 -3.33
CA ALA A 97 -25.35 -5.17 -2.01
C ALA A 97 -25.73 -3.67 -1.91
N GLY A 98 -25.60 -2.89 -2.98
CA GLY A 98 -25.93 -1.46 -2.99
C GLY A 98 -25.03 -0.58 -2.09
N ALA A 99 -23.82 -1.05 -1.74
CA ALA A 99 -22.95 -0.38 -0.78
C ALA A 99 -22.10 0.72 -1.45
N GLN A 100 -22.38 1.97 -1.05
CA GLN A 100 -21.75 3.21 -1.52
C GLN A 100 -20.63 3.63 -0.56
N ASP A 101 -19.62 2.78 -0.35
CA ASP A 101 -18.37 3.16 0.34
C ASP A 101 -17.17 2.49 -0.34
N THR A 102 -16.81 3.04 -1.49
CA THR A 102 -15.74 2.57 -2.39
C THR A 102 -14.33 2.90 -1.89
N VAL A 103 -14.20 3.72 -0.83
CA VAL A 103 -12.92 4.22 -0.32
C VAL A 103 -12.13 3.13 0.41
N ALA A 104 -12.79 2.31 1.24
CA ALA A 104 -12.14 1.19 1.93
C ALA A 104 -11.69 0.11 0.92
N MET A 105 -12.48 -0.12 -0.12
CA MET A 105 -12.26 -1.18 -1.11
C MET A 105 -10.99 -0.96 -1.96
N ASN A 106 -10.61 0.30 -2.20
CA ASN A 106 -9.42 0.63 -2.99
C ASN A 106 -8.11 0.49 -2.19
N SER A 107 -8.16 0.58 -0.86
CA SER A 107 -6.98 0.45 0.01
C SER A 107 -6.47 -0.99 0.14
N LEU A 108 -7.30 -1.98 -0.16
CA LEU A 108 -6.88 -3.39 -0.27
C LEU A 108 -6.25 -3.69 -1.64
N ALA A 109 -6.48 -2.84 -2.64
CA ALA A 109 -6.06 -3.04 -4.02
C ALA A 109 -4.69 -2.46 -4.37
N THR A 110 -4.10 -1.67 -3.49
CA THR A 110 -2.76 -1.10 -3.66
C THR A 110 -1.69 -2.15 -3.34
N GLY A 111 -1.60 -3.16 -4.18
CA GLY A 111 -0.48 -4.11 -4.23
C GLY A 111 0.20 -4.20 -5.59
N SER A 112 -0.24 -3.43 -6.60
CA SER A 112 0.15 -3.74 -7.99
C SER A 112 0.31 -2.55 -8.94
N SER A 113 0.81 -1.39 -8.51
CA SER A 113 1.09 -0.33 -9.50
C SER A 113 2.43 0.40 -9.39
N ASP A 114 3.11 0.48 -8.25
CA ASP A 114 4.38 1.26 -8.18
C ASP A 114 5.44 0.64 -7.25
N ALA A 115 5.84 -0.59 -7.51
CA ALA A 115 7.05 -1.19 -6.94
C ALA A 115 8.12 -1.44 -8.01
N GLY A 116 8.25 -0.49 -8.95
CA GLY A 116 9.23 -0.52 -10.03
C GLY A 116 9.80 0.87 -10.27
N SER A 117 10.62 1.35 -9.33
CA SER A 117 11.59 2.45 -9.52
C SER A 117 12.52 2.49 -8.31
N LEU A 118 13.41 1.52 -8.24
CA LEU A 118 14.74 1.64 -7.62
C LEU A 118 15.76 1.16 -8.66
#